data_AF-A0AA90Z8L0-F1
#
_entry.id   AF-A0AA90Z8L0-F1
#
_cell.length_a   1.000
_cell.length_b   1.000
_cell.length_c   1.000
_cell.angle_alpha   90.00
_cell.angle_beta   90.00
_cell.angle_gamma   90.00
#
_symmetry.space_group_name_H-M   'P 1'
#
loop_
_entity.id
_entity.type
_entity.pdbx_description
1 polymer ?
#
loop_
_entity_poly.entity_id
_entity_poly.type
_entity_poly.pdbx_seq_one_letter_code
_entity_poly.pdbx_strand_id
1 'polypeptide(L)'
;MIYEYNFLLALLVTLIVETTILFATVRYLFKTDRASIPDPLLIFAGTFSSFSTLPYLWFVLPMFIRSYSNLVLIGEFSVVLVEAVIYCFVLKVSMNKALFLSFICNLTSFLIGLVLRPIFL
;
A
#
# COMPACT_ATOMS: atom_id res chain seq x y z
N MET A 1 -7.27 -21.83 9.01
CA MET A 1 -5.99 -21.24 9.45
C MET A 1 -6.27 -20.10 10.42
N ILE A 2 -5.27 -19.73 11.23
CA ILE A 2 -5.34 -18.57 12.13
C ILE A 2 -5.39 -17.31 11.26
N TYR A 3 -6.31 -16.36 11.53
CA TYR A 3 -6.56 -15.17 10.71
C TYR A 3 -5.27 -14.37 10.44
N GLU A 4 -4.42 -14.29 11.45
CA GLU A 4 -3.12 -13.63 11.47
C GLU A 4 -2.17 -14.23 10.44
N TYR A 5 -2.20 -15.54 10.21
CA TYR A 5 -1.35 -16.19 9.21
C TYR A 5 -1.77 -15.79 7.79
N ASN A 6 -3.08 -15.80 7.50
CA ASN A 6 -3.61 -15.38 6.21
C ASN A 6 -3.33 -13.89 5.96
N PHE A 7 -3.45 -13.06 7.00
CA PHE A 7 -3.06 -11.66 6.96
C PHE A 7 -1.58 -11.50 6.60
N LEU A 8 -0.67 -12.22 7.24
CA LEU A 8 0.77 -12.10 6.96
C LEU A 8 1.09 -12.53 5.52
N LEU A 9 0.45 -13.57 5.00
CA LEU A 9 0.64 -14.01 3.62
C LEU A 9 0.10 -12.95 2.63
N ALA A 10 -1.09 -12.39 2.91
CA ALA A 10 -1.67 -11.31 2.10
C ALA A 10 -0.80 -10.04 2.16
N LEU A 11 -0.23 -9.72 3.32
CA LEU A 11 0.69 -8.60 3.51
C LEU A 11 1.96 -8.81 2.67
N LEU A 12 2.56 -10.02 2.69
CA LEU A 12 3.72 -10.32 1.84
C LEU A 12 3.43 -10.13 0.35
N VAL A 13 2.27 -10.60 -0.12
CA VAL A 13 1.85 -10.37 -1.52
C VAL A 13 1.69 -8.88 -1.79
N THR A 14 1.07 -8.14 -0.88
CA THR A 14 0.87 -6.69 -1.00
C THR A 14 2.19 -5.95 -1.07
N LEU A 15 3.16 -6.28 -0.22
CA LEU A 15 4.51 -5.68 -0.23
C LEU A 15 5.20 -5.88 -1.59
N ILE A 16 5.11 -7.08 -2.18
CA ILE A 16 5.71 -7.37 -3.49
C ILE A 16 5.03 -6.54 -4.58
N VAL A 17 3.69 -6.53 -4.60
CA VAL A 17 2.90 -5.79 -5.59
C VAL A 17 3.15 -4.30 -5.49
N GLU A 18 2.94 -3.71 -4.32
CA GLU A 18 3.04 -2.26 -4.13
C GLU A 18 4.45 -1.77 -4.35
N THR A 19 5.47 -2.48 -3.84
CA THR A 19 6.87 -2.09 -4.08
C THR A 19 7.20 -2.14 -5.58
N THR A 20 6.71 -3.16 -6.30
CA THR A 20 6.92 -3.29 -7.75
C THR A 20 6.24 -2.15 -8.51
N ILE A 21 5.00 -1.82 -8.15
CA ILE A 21 4.23 -0.74 -8.77
C ILE A 21 4.80 0.64 -8.45
N LEU A 22 5.24 0.86 -7.21
CA LEU A 22 5.94 2.07 -6.79
C LEU A 22 7.21 2.25 -7.63
N PHE A 23 8.00 1.17 -7.76
CA PHE A 23 9.23 1.19 -8.55
C PHE A 23 8.95 1.48 -10.02
N ALA A 24 7.97 0.80 -10.60
CA ALA A 24 7.57 0.99 -11.99
C ALA A 24 7.09 2.43 -12.25
N THR A 25 6.27 2.97 -11.35
CA THR A 25 5.71 4.32 -11.50
C THR A 25 6.80 5.38 -11.36
N VAL A 26 7.69 5.27 -10.37
CA VAL A 26 8.78 6.23 -10.17
C VAL A 26 9.79 6.18 -11.31
N ARG A 27 10.16 4.98 -11.79
CA ARG A 27 11.21 4.83 -12.82
C ARG A 27 10.72 5.02 -14.24
N TYR A 28 9.54 4.53 -14.59
CA TYR A 28 9.05 4.55 -15.97
C TYR A 28 8.08 5.69 -16.24
N LEU A 29 7.17 5.98 -15.30
CA LEU A 29 6.18 7.04 -15.51
C LEU A 29 6.72 8.41 -15.14
N PHE A 30 7.26 8.57 -13.93
CA PHE A 30 7.83 9.83 -13.48
C PHE A 30 9.25 10.08 -13.99
N LYS A 31 9.93 9.01 -14.45
CA LYS A 31 11.29 9.06 -14.99
C LYS A 31 12.28 9.69 -14.01
N THR A 32 12.07 9.47 -12.72
CA THR A 32 12.94 9.99 -11.66
C THR A 32 14.23 9.18 -11.64
N ASP A 33 15.35 9.87 -11.71
CA ASP A 33 16.68 9.27 -11.74
C ASP A 33 17.06 8.61 -10.39
N ARG A 34 18.08 7.77 -10.43
CA ARG A 34 18.54 7.01 -9.24
C ARG A 34 19.36 7.87 -8.26
N ALA A 35 19.84 9.04 -8.68
CA ALA A 35 20.58 9.95 -7.80
C ALA A 35 19.62 10.77 -6.93
N SER A 36 18.44 11.14 -7.45
CA SER A 36 17.40 11.84 -6.69
C SER A 36 16.63 10.91 -5.74
N ILE A 37 16.18 9.74 -6.23
CA ILE A 37 15.55 8.72 -5.40
C ILE A 37 16.31 7.40 -5.62
N PRO A 38 17.06 6.88 -4.64
CA PRO A 38 17.78 5.62 -4.80
C PRO A 38 16.87 4.39 -4.61
N ASP A 39 17.20 3.26 -5.24
CA ASP A 39 16.38 2.04 -5.21
C ASP A 39 16.11 1.50 -3.80
N PRO A 40 17.08 1.46 -2.85
CA PRO A 40 16.81 1.02 -1.49
C PRO A 40 15.77 1.89 -0.78
N LEU A 41 15.69 3.18 -1.12
CA LEU A 41 14.69 4.07 -0.55
C LEU A 41 13.28 3.76 -1.08
N LEU A 42 13.15 3.31 -2.34
CA LEU A 42 11.87 2.85 -2.87
C LEU A 42 11.40 1.56 -2.20
N ILE A 43 12.31 0.61 -2.00
CA ILE A 43 12.01 -0.63 -1.28
C ILE A 43 11.59 -0.30 0.16
N PHE A 44 12.35 0.57 0.83
CA PHE A 44 12.00 1.02 2.18
C PHE A 44 10.65 1.74 2.19
N ALA A 45 10.39 2.68 1.28
CA ALA A 45 9.14 3.42 1.24
C ALA A 45 7.94 2.50 1.05
N GLY A 46 7.99 1.61 0.05
CA GLY A 46 6.93 0.62 -0.21
C GLY A 46 6.67 -0.25 1.01
N THR A 47 7.71 -0.90 1.52
CA THR A 47 7.58 -1.78 2.68
C THR A 47 7.10 -1.07 3.94
N PHE A 48 7.74 0.05 4.29
CA PHE A 48 7.38 0.83 5.47
C PHE A 48 5.95 1.35 5.39
N SER A 49 5.49 1.79 4.22
CA SER A 49 4.12 2.26 4.03
C SER A 49 3.09 1.18 4.36
N SER A 50 3.14 0.03 3.68
CA SER A 50 2.15 -1.04 3.86
C SER A 50 2.19 -1.64 5.28
N PHE A 51 3.39 -1.79 5.89
CA PHE A 51 3.50 -2.23 7.29
C PHE A 51 2.94 -1.22 8.29
N SER A 52 2.98 0.08 7.97
CA SER A 52 2.49 1.13 8.86
C SER A 52 0.99 1.36 8.76
N THR A 53 0.33 0.85 7.72
CA THR A 53 -1.07 1.16 7.41
C THR A 53 -1.98 -0.06 7.47
N LEU A 54 -1.59 -1.17 6.84
CA LEU A 54 -2.46 -2.34 6.68
C LEU A 54 -2.79 -3.09 7.98
N PRO A 55 -1.87 -3.25 8.96
CA PRO A 55 -2.24 -3.83 10.25
C PRO A 55 -3.34 -3.04 10.96
N TYR A 56 -3.32 -1.71 10.85
CA TYR A 56 -4.34 -0.86 11.45
C TYR A 56 -5.69 -0.98 10.72
N LEU A 57 -5.67 -1.06 9.39
CA LEU A 57 -6.89 -1.29 8.61
C LEU A 57 -7.55 -2.62 8.97
N TRP A 58 -6.78 -3.70 9.07
CA TRP A 58 -7.34 -5.05 9.22
C TRP A 58 -7.54 -5.53 10.66
N PHE A 59 -6.80 -5.01 11.64
CA PHE A 59 -6.96 -5.40 13.05
C PHE A 59 -7.59 -4.32 13.93
N VAL A 60 -7.41 -3.04 13.63
CA VAL A 60 -7.87 -1.94 14.50
C VAL A 60 -9.20 -1.37 14.02
N LEU A 61 -9.32 -1.05 12.73
CA LEU A 61 -10.53 -0.43 12.17
C LEU A 61 -11.81 -1.28 12.29
N PRO A 62 -11.80 -2.63 12.20
CA PRO A 62 -13.01 -3.44 12.36
C PRO A 62 -13.62 -3.36 13.76
N MET A 63 -12.86 -2.92 14.76
CA MET A 63 -13.37 -2.68 16.12
C MET A 63 -14.39 -1.53 16.17
N PHE A 64 -14.34 -0.63 15.18
CA PHE A 64 -15.19 0.55 15.10
C PHE A 64 -16.25 0.43 14.00
N ILE A 65 -15.94 -0.23 12.88
CA ILE A 65 -16.80 -0.33 11.70
C ILE A 65 -17.22 -1.78 11.48
N ARG A 66 -18.50 -2.08 11.73
CA ARG A 66 -19.04 -3.44 11.58
C ARG A 66 -19.45 -3.80 10.16
N SER A 67 -19.81 -2.81 9.34
CA SER A 67 -20.17 -3.05 7.94
C SER A 67 -18.90 -3.26 7.12
N TYR A 68 -18.75 -4.44 6.51
CA TYR A 68 -17.59 -4.77 5.68
C TYR A 68 -17.39 -3.78 4.53
N SER A 69 -18.47 -3.36 3.87
CA SER A 69 -18.39 -2.39 2.77
C SER A 69 -17.88 -1.03 3.24
N ASN A 70 -18.33 -0.57 4.41
CA ASN A 70 -17.86 0.69 4.98
C ASN A 70 -16.41 0.57 5.48
N LEU A 71 -16.05 -0.59 6.05
CA LEU A 71 -14.69 -0.89 6.51
C LEU A 71 -13.70 -0.79 5.35
N VAL A 72 -14.00 -1.46 4.22
CA VAL A 72 -13.13 -1.43 3.03
C VAL A 72 -13.09 -0.02 2.44
N LEU A 73 -14.24 0.62 2.21
CA LEU A 73 -14.27 1.96 1.61
C LEU A 73 -13.49 2.99 2.44
N ILE A 74 -13.77 3.08 3.74
CA ILE A 74 -13.13 4.05 4.63
C ILE A 74 -11.67 3.66 4.89
N GLY A 75 -11.41 2.37 5.06
CA GLY A 75 -10.08 1.83 5.29
C GLY A 75 -9.14 2.13 4.13
N GLU A 76 -9.46 1.68 2.92
CA GLU A 76 -8.59 1.86 1.75
C GLU A 76 -8.38 3.34 1.44
N PHE A 77 -9.44 4.16 1.55
CA PHE A 77 -9.30 5.61 1.39
C PHE A 77 -8.35 6.22 2.43
N SER A 78 -8.42 5.78 3.68
CA SER A 78 -7.53 6.24 4.75
C SER A 78 -6.09 5.81 4.50
N VAL A 79 -5.88 4.57 4.02
CA VAL A 79 -4.56 4.05 3.64
C VAL A 79 -3.96 4.93 2.56
N VAL A 80 -4.71 5.24 1.49
CA VAL A 80 -4.23 6.10 0.41
C VAL A 80 -3.76 7.47 0.93
N LEU A 81 -4.50 8.08 1.85
CA LEU A 81 -4.12 9.37 2.41
C LEU A 81 -2.86 9.27 3.29
N VAL A 82 -2.79 8.28 4.18
CA VAL A 82 -1.66 8.13 5.11
C VAL A 82 -0.39 7.75 4.36
N GLU A 83 -0.46 6.82 3.41
CA GLU A 83 0.70 6.43 2.60
C GLU A 83 1.17 7.54 1.68
N ALA A 84 0.26 8.36 1.14
CA ALA A 84 0.66 9.56 0.41
C ALA A 84 1.46 10.53 1.29
N VAL A 85 1.07 10.72 2.56
CA VAL A 85 1.84 11.51 3.52
C VAL A 85 3.22 10.87 3.74
N ILE A 86 3.28 9.55 3.96
CA ILE A 86 4.55 8.81 4.12
C ILE A 86 5.44 9.01 2.89
N TYR A 87 4.93 8.82 1.68
CA TYR A 87 5.70 9.00 0.45
C TYR A 87 6.16 10.45 0.25
N CYS A 88 5.34 11.44 0.62
CA CYS A 88 5.73 12.85 0.58
C CYS A 88 6.96 13.11 1.46
N PHE A 89 7.02 12.52 2.66
CA PHE A 89 8.15 12.69 3.58
C PHE A 89 9.37 11.83 3.22
N VAL A 90 9.16 10.55 2.92
CA VAL A 90 10.24 9.58 2.67
C VAL A 90 10.88 9.81 1.31
N LEU A 91 10.08 9.96 0.26
CA LEU A 91 10.57 10.15 -1.11
C LEU A 91 10.79 11.62 -1.48
N LYS A 92 10.38 12.56 -0.61
CA LYS A 92 10.48 14.02 -0.83
C LYS A 92 9.84 14.47 -2.15
N VAL A 93 8.77 13.80 -2.57
CA VAL A 93 8.00 14.16 -3.76
C VAL A 93 6.86 15.11 -3.39
N SER A 94 6.33 15.86 -4.36
CA SER A 94 5.16 16.72 -4.12
C SER A 94 3.93 15.89 -3.71
N MET A 95 3.06 16.47 -2.90
CA MET A 95 1.84 15.81 -2.42
C MET A 95 0.99 15.22 -3.55
N ASN A 96 0.87 15.92 -4.69
CA ASN A 96 0.13 15.41 -5.85
C ASN A 96 0.75 14.11 -6.41
N LYS A 97 2.08 14.03 -6.49
CA LYS A 97 2.78 12.81 -6.91
C LYS A 97 2.64 11.71 -5.86
N ALA A 98 2.71 12.07 -4.59
CA ALA A 98 2.60 11.12 -3.48
C ALA A 98 1.19 10.47 -3.42
N LEU A 99 0.14 11.28 -3.56
CA LEU A 99 -1.25 10.81 -3.67
C LEU A 99 -1.45 9.90 -4.87
N PHE A 100 -0.90 10.28 -6.03
CA PHE A 100 -0.98 9.45 -7.22
C PHE A 100 -0.27 8.10 -7.04
N LEU A 101 0.94 8.10 -6.45
CA LEU A 101 1.68 6.87 -6.17
C LEU A 101 0.92 5.96 -5.22
N SER A 102 0.46 6.50 -4.09
CA SER A 102 -0.27 5.71 -3.10
C SER A 102 -1.59 5.18 -3.65
N PHE A 103 -2.35 6.00 -4.38
CA PHE A 103 -3.58 5.57 -5.03
C PHE A 103 -3.34 4.40 -6.00
N ILE A 104 -2.33 4.47 -6.85
CA ILE A 104 -2.04 3.40 -7.81
C ILE A 104 -1.55 2.13 -7.10
N CYS A 105 -0.69 2.26 -6.08
CA CYS A 105 -0.21 1.11 -5.31
C CYS A 105 -1.39 0.40 -4.64
N ASN A 106 -2.19 1.13 -3.86
CA ASN A 106 -3.33 0.60 -3.13
C ASN A 106 -4.42 0.05 -4.07
N LEU A 107 -4.73 0.74 -5.17
CA LEU A 107 -5.69 0.24 -6.15
C LEU A 107 -5.22 -1.08 -6.78
N THR A 108 -3.94 -1.18 -7.13
CA THR A 108 -3.39 -2.37 -7.77
C THR A 108 -3.35 -3.55 -6.79
N SER A 109 -2.91 -3.32 -5.54
CA SER A 109 -2.89 -4.36 -4.51
C SER A 109 -4.29 -4.82 -4.13
N PHE A 110 -5.26 -3.91 -4.02
CA PHE A 110 -6.67 -4.24 -3.81
C PHE A 110 -7.23 -5.12 -4.93
N LEU A 111 -7.02 -4.75 -6.20
CA LEU A 111 -7.50 -5.53 -7.35
C LEU A 111 -6.87 -6.92 -7.40
N ILE A 112 -5.56 -7.03 -7.13
CA ILE A 112 -4.88 -8.32 -7.05
C ILE A 112 -5.41 -9.14 -5.87
N GLY A 113 -5.66 -8.51 -4.72
CA GLY A 113 -6.27 -9.15 -3.56
C GLY A 113 -7.65 -9.75 -3.86
N LEU A 114 -8.48 -9.07 -4.66
CA LEU A 114 -9.77 -9.60 -5.10
C LEU A 114 -9.63 -10.87 -5.96
N VAL A 115 -8.63 -10.90 -6.85
CA VAL A 115 -8.35 -12.07 -7.70
C VAL A 115 -7.81 -13.24 -6.89
N LEU A 116 -6.93 -12.97 -5.92
CA LEU A 116 -6.29 -14.00 -5.11
C LEU A 116 -7.13 -14.45 -3.91
N ARG A 117 -8.26 -13.79 -3.62
CA ARG A 117 -9.17 -14.12 -2.52
C ARG A 117 -9.46 -15.63 -2.34
N PRO A 118 -9.68 -16.44 -3.41
CA PRO A 118 -9.94 -17.88 -3.27
C PRO A 118 -8.78 -18.67 -2.65
N ILE A 119 -7.55 -18.15 -2.70
CA ILE A 119 -6.34 -18.80 -2.16
C ILE A 119 -6.22 -18.56 -0.65
N PHE A 120 -6.81 -17.48 -0.15
CA PHE A 120 -6.72 -17.05 1.25
C PHE A 120 -7.93 -17.43 2.12
N LEU A 121 -8.97 -18.01 1.52
CA LEU A 121 -10.16 -18.56 2.19
C LEU A 121 -9.93 -20.01 2.61
#